data_AF-A0A817TDF2-F1
#
_entry.id   AF-A0A817TDF2-F1
#
_cell.length_a   1.000
_cell.length_b   1.000
_cell.length_c   1.000
_cell.angle_alpha   90.00
_cell.angle_beta   90.00
_cell.angle_gamma   90.00
#
_symmetry.space_group_name_H-M   'P 1'
#
loop_
_entity.id
_entity.type
_entity.pdbx_description
1 polymer ?
#
loop_
_entity_poly.entity_id
_entity_poly.type
_entity_poly.pdbx_seq_one_letter_code
_entity_poly.pdbx_strand_id
1 'polypeptide(L)' 'NLSCHAFAFPSTNITWIYRNKNKQSKTIHYGEDVYISSLESADSGSYECIASNGYHEKISRSFYVTVQ' A
#
# COMPACT_ATOMS: atom_id res chain seq x y z
N ASN A 1 -9.89 5.21 4.57
CA ASN A 1 -9.78 4.99 3.11
C ASN A 1 -8.42 5.49 2.66
N LEU A 2 -7.66 4.67 1.94
CA LEU A 2 -6.38 5.05 1.35
C LEU A 2 -6.44 4.82 -0.15
N SER A 3 -5.98 5.80 -0.93
CA SER A 3 -6.06 5.78 -2.39
C SER A 3 -4.67 5.93 -2.99
N CYS A 4 -4.40 5.18 -4.04
CA CYS A 4 -3.16 5.21 -4.78
C CYS A 4 -3.41 4.97 -6.26
N HIS A 5 -3.10 5.96 -7.07
CA HIS A 5 -3.30 5.92 -8.51
C HIS A 5 -1.95 5.99 -9.22
N ALA A 6 -1.80 5.19 -10.26
CA ALA A 6 -0.63 5.24 -11.13
C ALA A 6 -1.04 4.99 -12.58
N PHE A 7 -0.44 5.74 -13.49
CA PHE A 7 -0.71 5.65 -14.92
C PHE A 7 0.51 5.09 -15.63
N ALA A 8 0.33 4.01 -16.37
CA ALA A 8 1.38 3.39 -17.17
C ALA A 8 0.77 2.71 -18.40
N PHE A 9 1.59 2.49 -19.43
CA PHE A 9 1.25 1.65 -20.58
C PHE A 9 2.30 0.53 -20.75
N PRO A 10 1.90 -0.76 -20.74
CA PRO A 10 0.58 -1.29 -20.40
C PRO A 10 0.12 -0.90 -18.98
N SER A 11 -1.19 -1.03 -18.73
CA SER A 11 -1.79 -0.67 -17.45
C SER A 11 -1.06 -1.29 -16.26
N THR A 12 -0.89 -0.52 -15.19
CA THR A 12 -0.18 -0.97 -13.99
C THR A 12 -1.12 -1.63 -13.00
N ASN A 13 -0.62 -2.62 -12.28
CA ASN A 13 -1.30 -3.17 -11.11
C ASN A 13 -0.82 -2.47 -9.85
N ILE A 14 -1.75 -2.18 -8.94
CA ILE A 14 -1.46 -1.62 -7.62
C ILE A 14 -1.50 -2.72 -6.56
N THR A 15 -0.49 -2.76 -5.70
CA THR A 15 -0.40 -3.64 -4.53
C THR A 15 -0.14 -2.83 -3.28
N TRP A 16 -0.89 -3.09 -2.22
CA TRP A 16 -0.72 -2.46 -0.91
C TRP A 16 0.01 -3.38 0.06
N ILE A 17 1.05 -2.85 0.70
CA ILE A 17 1.85 -3.53 1.72
C ILE A 17 1.75 -2.75 3.03
N TYR A 18 1.36 -3.43 4.10
CA TYR A 18 1.48 -2.93 5.46
C TYR A 18 2.82 -3.39 6.06
N ARG A 19 3.54 -2.48 6.71
CA ARG A 19 4.75 -2.74 7.49
C ARG A 19 4.51 -2.32 8.94
N ASN A 20 4.51 -3.30 9.84
CA ASN A 20 4.39 -3.03 11.27
C ASN A 20 5.68 -2.41 11.84
N LYS A 21 5.65 -1.97 13.10
CA LYS A 21 6.80 -1.38 13.81
C LYS A 21 8.03 -2.31 13.87
N ASN A 22 7.82 -3.62 13.79
CA ASN A 22 8.87 -4.64 13.77
C ASN A 22 9.42 -4.91 12.35
N LYS A 23 9.10 -4.06 11.37
CA LYS A 23 9.50 -4.17 9.96
C LYS A 23 9.00 -5.43 9.26
N GLN A 24 8.02 -6.14 9.82
CA GLN A 24 7.36 -7.24 9.12
C GLN A 24 6.38 -6.68 8.10
N SER A 25 6.49 -7.15 6.85
CA SER A 25 5.66 -6.71 5.73
C SER A 25 4.59 -7.74 5.40
N LYS A 26 3.37 -7.26 5.12
CA LYS A 26 2.25 -8.08 4.66
C LYS A 26 1.54 -7.39 3.50
N THR A 27 1.27 -8.12 2.43
CA THR A 27 0.34 -7.66 1.38
C THR A 27 -1.08 -7.64 1.94
N ILE A 28 -1.74 -6.49 1.87
CA ILE A 28 -3.08 -6.30 2.45
C ILE A 28 -4.17 -6.10 1.40
N HIS A 29 -3.83 -5.64 0.19
CA HIS A 29 -4.81 -5.36 -0.85
C HIS A 29 -4.19 -5.30 -2.25
N TYR A 30 -5.02 -5.53 -3.26
CA TYR A 30 -4.71 -5.33 -4.68
C TYR A 30 -5.78 -4.42 -5.27
N GLY A 31 -5.37 -3.31 -5.88
CA GLY A 31 -6.30 -2.26 -6.35
C GLY A 31 -5.88 -0.88 -5.89
N GLU A 32 -6.43 0.15 -6.53
CA GLU A 32 -6.06 1.55 -6.28
C GLU A 32 -6.50 2.03 -4.90
N ASP A 33 -7.69 1.62 -4.47
CA ASP A 33 -8.31 2.04 -3.21
C ASP A 33 -8.36 0.88 -2.21
N VAL A 34 -7.91 1.11 -0.98
CA VAL A 34 -8.04 0.17 0.12
C VAL A 34 -8.85 0.77 1.27
N TYR A 35 -9.88 0.03 1.67
CA TYR A 35 -10.64 0.31 2.87
C TYR A 35 -10.19 -0.61 4.01
N ILE A 36 -9.62 -0.01 5.05
CA ILE A 36 -9.19 -0.74 6.25
C ILE A 36 -10.19 -0.43 7.35
N SER A 37 -10.97 -1.44 7.73
CA SER A 37 -11.98 -1.35 8.79
C SER A 37 -11.43 -1.90 10.11
N SER A 38 -12.03 -1.46 11.22
CA SER A 38 -11.73 -1.99 12.57
C SER A 38 -10.26 -1.89 12.96
N LEU A 39 -9.64 -0.74 12.67
CA LEU A 39 -8.26 -0.44 13.04
C LEU A 39 -8.11 -0.33 14.56
N GLU A 40 -7.04 -0.93 15.08
CA GLU A 40 -6.59 -0.78 16.47
C GLU A 40 -5.30 0.05 16.53
N SER A 41 -4.95 0.55 17.72
CA SER A 41 -3.71 1.32 17.92
C SER A 41 -2.44 0.55 17.49
N ALA A 42 -2.48 -0.79 17.56
CA ALA A 42 -1.42 -1.69 17.10
C ALA A 42 -1.24 -1.72 15.57
N ASP A 43 -2.24 -1.29 14.80
CA ASP A 43 -2.19 -1.19 13.34
C ASP A 43 -1.48 0.09 12.87
N SER A 44 -1.08 0.97 13.79
CA SER A 44 -0.22 2.10 13.46
C SER A 44 1.11 1.62 12.89
N GLY A 45 1.41 2.04 11.66
CA GLY A 45 2.59 1.60 10.94
C GLY A 45 2.71 2.23 9.56
N SER A 46 3.62 1.69 8.75
CA SER A 46 3.84 2.19 7.40
C SER A 46 3.00 1.42 6.40
N TYR A 47 2.26 2.14 5.56
CA TYR A 47 1.51 1.61 4.44
C TYR A 47 2.20 2.03 3.15
N GLU A 48 2.51 1.07 2.31
CA GLU A 48 3.18 1.27 1.03
C GLU A 48 2.27 0.81 -0.10
N CYS A 49 2.09 1.69 -1.08
CA CYS A 49 1.50 1.34 -2.36
C CYS A 49 2.63 1.09 -3.37
N ILE A 50 2.54 0.00 -4.12
CA ILE A 50 3.48 -0.38 -5.19
C ILE A 50 2.72 -0.48 -6.51
N ALA A 51 3.19 0.23 -7.52
CA ALA A 51 2.69 0.12 -8.90
C ALA A 51 3.71 -0.63 -9.77
N SER A 52 3.22 -1.65 -10.49
CA SER A 52 4.01 -2.46 -11.40
C SER A 52 3.24 -2.79 -12.67
N ASN A 53 3.81 -2.45 -13.83
CA ASN A 53 3.30 -2.91 -15.12
C ASN A 53 4.07 -4.10 -15.72
N GLY A 54 5.11 -4.59 -15.03
CA GLY A 54 5.89 -5.76 -15.43
C GLY A 54 6.98 -5.51 -16.49
N TYR A 55 7.04 -4.31 -17.06
CA TYR A 55 8.05 -3.94 -18.06
C TYR A 55 9.14 -3.03 -17.48
N HIS A 56 8.77 -2.14 -16.57
CA HIS A 56 9.68 -1.19 -15.93
C HIS A 56 9.89 -1.52 -14.46
N GLU A 57 10.84 -0.82 -13.83
CA GLU A 57 11.01 -0.85 -12.38
C GLU A 57 9.71 -0.44 -11.68
N LYS A 58 9.42 -1.12 -10.57
CA LYS A 58 8.23 -0.85 -9.77
C LYS A 58 8.43 0.50 -9.06
N ILE A 59 7.41 1.35 -9.11
CA ILE A 59 7.40 2.57 -8.32
C ILE A 59 6.60 2.33 -7.05
N SER A 60 7.06 2.87 -5.92
CA SER A 60 6.33 2.78 -4.67
C SER A 60 6.27 4.11 -3.94
N ARG A 61 5.22 4.27 -3.14
CA ARG A 61 5.07 5.36 -2.18
C ARG A 61 4.65 4.79 -0.84
N SER A 62 5.33 5.22 0.22
CA SER A 62 5.00 4.85 1.59
C SER A 62 4.62 6.07 2.41
N PHE A 63 3.71 5.86 3.35
CA PHE A 63 3.31 6.85 4.36
C PHE A 63 3.05 6.15 5.69
N TYR A 64 3.09 6.92 6.77
CA TYR A 64 2.85 6.40 8.11
C TYR A 64 1.42 6.74 8.54
N VAL A 65 0.67 5.73 8.98
CA VAL A 65 -0.68 5.89 9.52
C VAL A 65 -0.59 5.73 11.03
N THR A 66 -1.19 6.66 11.76
CA THR A 66 -1.36 6.58 13.21
C THR A 66 -2.83 6.42 13.52
N VAL A 67 -3.16 5.38 14.28
CA VAL A 67 -4.51 5.09 14.78
C VAL A 67 -4.54 5.54 16.24
N GLN A 68 -5.54 6.35 16.61
CA GLN A 68 -5.75 6.88 17.96
C GLN A 68 -6.82 6.09 18.70
#